data_AF-A0A429I8A6-F1
#
_entry.id   AF-A0A429I8A6-F1
#
_cell.length_a   1.000
_cell.length_b   1.000
_cell.length_c   1.000
_cell.angle_alpha   90.00
_cell.angle_beta   90.00
_cell.angle_gamma   90.00
#
_symmetry.space_group_name_H-M   'P 1'
#
loop_
_entity.id
_entity.type
_entity.pdbx_description
1 polymer ?
#
loop_
_entity_poly.entity_id
_entity_poly.type
_entity_poly.pdbx_seq_one_letter_code
_entity_poly.pdbx_strand_id
1 'polypeptide(L)'
;MTGRSAVTVRVPAKVNVQLAVGGARADGFHDLANVFLAVGLYDEVTAAPAESLRVTAAGPDVDRIPLDRTNLAARAAELLAARYGLAPDVHLHIAKDIPVAGGMAGGSA
;
A
#
# COMPACT_ATOMS: atom_id res chain seq x y z
N MET A 1 2.99 -30.70 -7.87
CA MET A 1 2.69 -29.58 -6.96
C MET A 1 3.82 -28.57 -7.08
N THR A 2 3.66 -27.54 -7.92
CA THR A 2 4.54 -26.37 -7.88
C THR A 2 4.25 -25.64 -6.58
N GLY A 3 5.20 -25.64 -5.63
CA GLY A 3 5.02 -24.95 -4.36
C GLY A 3 4.64 -23.49 -4.63
N ARG A 4 3.50 -23.06 -4.09
CA ARG A 4 3.12 -21.65 -4.15
C ARG A 4 4.08 -20.88 -3.23
N SER A 5 5.16 -20.37 -3.80
CA SER A 5 6.16 -19.58 -3.07
C SER A 5 5.63 -18.18 -2.79
N ALA A 6 6.07 -17.60 -1.69
CA ALA A 6 5.85 -16.19 -1.41
C ALA A 6 6.51 -15.31 -2.49
N VAL A 7 5.94 -14.13 -2.73
CA VAL A 7 6.50 -13.10 -3.61
C VAL A 7 6.69 -11.84 -2.80
N THR A 8 7.91 -11.29 -2.83
CA THR A 8 8.25 -10.03 -2.17
C THR A 8 8.50 -8.95 -3.21
N VAL A 9 7.88 -7.80 -3.02
CA VAL A 9 8.03 -6.61 -3.85
C VAL A 9 8.50 -5.46 -2.98
N ARG A 10 9.51 -4.73 -3.45
CA ARG A 10 9.99 -3.50 -2.84
C ARG A 10 9.31 -2.31 -3.50
N VAL A 11 8.80 -1.37 -2.72
CA VAL A 11 8.07 -0.20 -3.23
C VAL A 11 8.63 1.11 -2.65
N PRO A 12 8.94 2.12 -3.48
CA PRO A 12 9.55 3.36 -3.01
C PRO A 12 8.54 4.31 -2.40
N ALA A 13 9.00 5.10 -1.43
CA ALA A 13 8.35 6.33 -1.01
C ALA A 13 8.41 7.36 -2.15
N LYS A 14 7.53 8.35 -2.08
CA LYS A 14 7.58 9.52 -2.97
C LYS A 14 7.76 10.82 -2.19
N VAL A 15 8.22 11.84 -2.91
CA VAL A 15 8.07 13.25 -2.54
C VAL A 15 7.40 14.01 -3.69
N ASN A 16 6.71 15.10 -3.38
CA ASN A 16 6.17 16.02 -4.39
C ASN A 16 7.22 17.12 -4.60
N VAL A 17 8.01 17.07 -5.67
CA VAL A 17 9.05 18.11 -5.91
C VAL A 17 8.44 19.41 -6.44
N GLN A 18 7.23 19.32 -6.99
CA GLN A 18 6.40 20.46 -7.35
C GLN A 18 4.94 20.07 -7.16
N LEU A 19 4.17 20.92 -6.48
CA LEU A 19 2.73 20.71 -6.28
C LEU A 19 2.01 22.04 -6.51
N ALA A 20 1.20 22.11 -7.56
CA ALA A 20 0.25 23.19 -7.76
C ALA A 20 -1.15 22.69 -7.46
N VAL A 21 -1.89 23.47 -6.66
CA VAL A 21 -3.26 23.16 -6.22
C VAL A 21 -4.21 24.15 -6.87
N GLY A 22 -5.15 23.63 -7.66
CA GLY A 22 -6.21 24.39 -8.29
C GLY A 22 -7.35 24.73 -7.33
N GLY A 23 -8.44 25.27 -7.90
CA GLY A 23 -9.66 25.58 -7.16
C GLY A 23 -10.30 24.34 -6.53
N ALA A 24 -11.09 24.56 -5.49
CA ALA A 24 -11.93 23.52 -4.91
C ALA A 24 -13.02 23.10 -5.91
N ARG A 25 -13.24 21.79 -5.99
CA ARG A 25 -14.27 21.16 -6.83
C ARG A 25 -15.51 20.87 -6.01
N ALA A 26 -16.62 20.62 -6.71
CA ALA A 26 -17.90 20.29 -6.09
C ALA A 26 -17.91 18.94 -5.33
N ASP A 27 -16.97 18.05 -5.61
CA ASP A 27 -16.83 16.74 -4.94
C ASP A 27 -15.97 16.79 -3.67
N GLY A 28 -15.56 17.98 -3.24
CA GLY A 28 -14.74 18.17 -2.04
C GLY A 28 -13.23 17.97 -2.25
N PHE A 29 -12.78 17.79 -3.50
CA PHE A 29 -11.36 17.69 -3.85
C PHE A 29 -10.83 18.95 -4.56
N HIS A 30 -9.54 18.97 -4.88
CA HIS A 30 -8.89 20.00 -5.70
C HIS A 30 -8.24 19.37 -6.92
N ASP A 31 -8.19 20.09 -8.03
CA ASP A 31 -7.34 19.71 -9.15
C ASP A 31 -5.86 19.91 -8.76
N LEU A 32 -5.01 18.95 -9.11
CA LEU A 32 -3.58 18.97 -8.76
C LEU A 32 -2.73 18.82 -10.03
N ALA A 33 -1.70 19.65 -10.15
CA ALA A 33 -0.57 19.40 -11.05
C ALA A 33 0.67 19.12 -10.19
N ASN A 34 1.26 17.94 -10.35
CA ASN A 34 2.30 17.45 -9.46
C ASN A 34 3.43 16.77 -10.24
N VAL A 35 4.66 16.97 -9.78
CA VAL A 35 5.82 16.16 -10.17
C VAL A 35 6.18 15.26 -8.99
N PHE A 36 5.90 13.97 -9.16
CA PHE A 36 6.25 12.94 -8.19
C PHE A 36 7.69 12.47 -8.42
N LEU A 37 8.46 12.38 -7.34
CA LEU A 37 9.78 11.76 -7.35
C LEU A 37 9.79 10.59 -6.37
N ALA A 38 10.04 9.38 -6.89
CA ALA A 38 10.35 8.23 -6.06
C ALA A 38 11.74 8.42 -5.42
N VAL A 39 11.88 8.12 -4.13
CA VAL A 39 13.12 8.30 -3.38
C VAL A 39 13.64 6.97 -2.84
N GLY A 40 14.91 6.96 -2.40
CA GLY A 40 15.63 5.77 -1.94
C GLY A 40 15.17 5.16 -0.59
N LEU A 41 13.95 5.47 -0.15
CA LEU A 41 13.31 4.90 1.05
C LEU A 41 12.19 3.97 0.60
N TYR A 42 12.07 2.78 1.19
CA TYR A 42 11.20 1.75 0.64
C TYR A 42 10.49 0.97 1.73
N ASP A 43 9.32 0.46 1.40
CA ASP A 43 8.74 -0.67 2.13
C ASP A 43 8.96 -1.96 1.32
N GLU A 44 8.84 -3.10 1.98
CA GLU A 44 8.73 -4.40 1.33
C GLU A 44 7.40 -5.07 1.68
N VAL A 45 6.67 -5.49 0.63
CA VAL A 45 5.42 -6.22 0.77
C VAL A 45 5.63 -7.65 0.31
N THR A 46 5.40 -8.61 1.19
CA THR A 46 5.45 -10.04 0.90
C THR A 46 4.05 -10.60 0.86
N ALA A 47 3.66 -11.18 -0.28
CA ALA A 47 2.41 -11.91 -0.44
C ALA A 47 2.69 -13.42 -0.43
N ALA A 48 2.02 -14.15 0.46
CA ALA A 48 2.08 -15.60 0.55
C ALA A 48 0.66 -16.19 0.53
N PRO A 49 0.43 -17.39 -0.03
CA PRO A 49 -0.86 -18.07 0.10
C PRO A 49 -1.23 -18.26 1.57
N ALA A 50 -2.52 -18.10 1.90
CA ALA A 50 -3.07 -18.33 3.22
C ALA A 50 -4.46 -18.97 3.14
N GLU A 51 -5.07 -19.30 4.27
CA GLU A 51 -6.46 -19.78 4.32
C GLU A 51 -7.49 -18.64 4.28
N SER A 52 -7.06 -17.41 4.56
CA SER A 52 -7.89 -16.20 4.51
C SER A 52 -7.00 -14.95 4.41
N LEU A 53 -7.61 -13.83 4.01
CA LEU A 53 -6.93 -12.53 3.98
C LEU A 53 -6.43 -12.14 5.37
N ARG A 54 -5.11 -11.97 5.49
CA ARG A 54 -4.46 -11.48 6.71
C ARG A 54 -3.40 -10.45 6.37
N VAL A 55 -3.37 -9.36 7.12
CA VAL A 55 -2.28 -8.37 7.05
C VAL A 55 -1.46 -8.42 8.33
N THR A 56 -0.14 -8.40 8.21
CA THR A 56 0.77 -8.11 9.31
C THR A 56 1.76 -7.05 8.88
N ALA A 57 2.30 -6.33 9.86
CA ALA A 57 3.36 -5.36 9.61
C ALA A 57 4.46 -5.47 10.66
N ALA A 58 5.65 -4.98 10.31
CA ALA A 58 6.78 -4.81 11.21
C ALA A 58 7.55 -3.54 10.79
N GLY A 59 8.33 -2.98 11.71
CA GLY A 59 9.09 -1.75 11.48
C GLY A 59 8.60 -0.57 12.33
N PRO A 60 9.05 0.65 12.04
CA PRO A 60 8.61 1.85 12.75
C PRO A 60 7.11 2.11 12.58
N ASP A 61 6.49 2.74 13.58
CA ASP A 61 5.07 3.11 13.57
C ASP A 61 4.09 1.94 13.34
N VAL A 62 4.50 0.68 13.54
CA VAL A 62 3.67 -0.50 13.27
C VAL A 62 2.33 -0.49 14.03
N ASP A 63 2.33 0.09 15.23
CA ASP A 63 1.17 0.31 16.09
C ASP A 63 0.13 1.25 15.49
N ARG A 64 0.51 2.06 14.49
CA ARG A 64 -0.34 3.02 13.80
C ARG A 64 -0.89 2.49 12.47
N ILE A 65 -0.55 1.26 12.11
CA ILE A 65 -0.96 0.65 10.84
C ILE A 65 -2.22 -0.20 11.08
N PRO A 66 -3.35 0.10 10.43
CA PRO A 66 -4.50 -0.78 10.51
C PRO A 66 -4.14 -2.14 9.92
N LEU A 67 -4.41 -3.23 10.63
CA LEU A 67 -4.16 -4.60 10.15
C LEU A 67 -5.44 -5.32 9.71
N ASP A 68 -6.55 -4.59 9.69
CA ASP A 68 -7.86 -5.05 9.24
C ASP A 68 -8.14 -4.63 7.78
N ARG A 69 -9.40 -4.78 7.35
CA ARG A 69 -9.85 -4.48 5.99
C ARG A 69 -9.89 -2.98 5.65
N THR A 70 -9.62 -2.10 6.61
CA THR A 70 -9.43 -0.66 6.33
C THR A 70 -8.05 -0.37 5.73
N ASN A 71 -7.09 -1.30 5.85
CA ASN A 71 -5.77 -1.20 5.23
C ASN A 71 -5.88 -1.22 3.69
N LEU A 72 -5.18 -0.32 3.01
CA LEU A 72 -5.17 -0.24 1.55
C LEU A 72 -4.61 -1.51 0.88
N ALA A 73 -3.65 -2.20 1.48
CA ALA A 73 -3.14 -3.47 0.98
C ALA A 73 -4.20 -4.59 1.04
N ALA A 74 -5.00 -4.63 2.12
CA ALA A 74 -6.14 -5.54 2.23
C ALA A 74 -7.19 -5.25 1.14
N ARG A 75 -7.55 -3.96 0.99
CA ARG A 75 -8.50 -3.52 -0.04
C ARG A 75 -7.99 -3.81 -1.46
N ALA A 76 -6.70 -3.65 -1.71
CA ALA A 76 -6.08 -3.98 -3.00
C ALA A 76 -6.17 -5.47 -3.30
N ALA A 77 -5.90 -6.35 -2.32
CA ALA A 77 -6.05 -7.78 -2.49
C ALA A 77 -7.50 -8.20 -2.75
N GLU A 78 -8.48 -7.62 -2.03
CA GLU A 78 -9.90 -7.88 -2.27
C GLU A 78 -10.34 -7.46 -3.68
N LEU A 79 -9.95 -6.25 -4.12
CA LEU A 79 -10.27 -5.74 -5.46
C LEU A 79 -9.61 -6.57 -6.56
N LEU A 80 -8.37 -7.01 -6.35
CA LEU A 80 -7.67 -7.86 -7.30
C LEU A 80 -8.32 -9.24 -7.41
N ALA A 81 -8.62 -9.87 -6.27
CA ALA A 81 -9.27 -11.17 -6.23
C ALA A 81 -10.66 -11.12 -6.90
N ALA A 82 -11.47 -10.10 -6.58
CA ALA A 82 -12.78 -9.88 -7.18
C ALA A 82 -12.69 -9.71 -8.71
N ARG A 83 -11.70 -8.95 -9.21
CA ARG A 83 -11.47 -8.76 -10.65
C ARG A 83 -11.23 -10.07 -11.40
N TYR A 84 -10.65 -11.07 -10.74
CA TYR A 84 -10.33 -12.37 -11.35
C TYR A 84 -11.24 -13.51 -10.88
N GLY A 85 -12.29 -13.23 -10.11
CA GLY A 85 -13.20 -14.26 -9.58
C GLY A 85 -12.53 -15.23 -8.60
N LEU A 86 -11.53 -14.77 -7.85
CA LEU A 86 -10.79 -15.55 -6.85
C LEU A 86 -11.19 -15.12 -5.43
N ALA A 87 -10.92 -15.99 -4.46
CA ALA A 87 -10.92 -15.60 -3.04
C ALA A 87 -9.60 -14.87 -2.68
N PRO A 88 -9.62 -13.85 -1.82
CA PRO A 88 -8.43 -13.10 -1.40
C PRO A 88 -7.62 -13.88 -0.34
N ASP A 89 -7.34 -15.15 -0.59
CA ASP A 89 -6.71 -16.09 0.35
C ASP A 89 -5.19 -15.87 0.38
N VAL A 90 -4.78 -14.75 0.97
CA VAL A 90 -3.41 -14.26 0.97
C VAL A 90 -3.03 -13.68 2.32
N HIS A 91 -1.82 -14.00 2.78
CA HIS A 91 -1.15 -13.28 3.85
C HIS A 91 -0.25 -12.22 3.23
N LEU A 92 -0.52 -10.95 3.56
CA LEU A 92 0.31 -9.80 3.23
C LEU A 92 1.13 -9.41 4.46
N HIS A 93 2.45 -9.51 4.36
CA HIS A 93 3.36 -8.96 5.36
C HIS A 93 4.03 -7.69 4.82
N ILE A 94 3.93 -6.60 5.58
CA ILE A 94 4.49 -5.29 5.22
C ILE A 94 5.66 -4.98 6.16
N ALA A 95 6.87 -5.08 5.66
CA ALA A 95 8.05 -4.54 6.33
C ALA A 95 8.15 -3.06 6.00
N LYS A 96 7.94 -2.22 7.01
CA LYS A 96 7.80 -0.78 6.87
C LYS A 96 9.11 -0.09 7.21
N ASP A 97 9.57 0.78 6.32
CA ASP A 97 10.55 1.82 6.64
C ASP A 97 10.04 3.22 6.24
N ILE A 98 8.99 3.35 5.43
CA ILE A 98 8.37 4.64 5.08
C ILE A 98 7.51 5.14 6.26
N PRO A 99 7.88 6.27 6.93
CA PRO A 99 7.15 6.86 8.06
C PRO A 99 5.64 6.96 7.86
N VAL A 100 4.88 6.53 8.86
CA VAL A 100 3.42 6.63 8.83
C VAL A 100 3.01 8.10 8.99
N ALA A 101 2.10 8.54 8.12
CA ALA A 101 1.63 9.92 8.05
C ALA A 101 2.70 10.98 7.71
N GLY A 102 3.84 10.59 7.13
CA GLY A 102 4.91 11.52 6.72
C GLY A 102 4.68 12.27 5.40
N GLY A 103 3.49 12.19 4.78
CA GLY A 103 3.23 12.79 3.45
C GLY A 103 3.91 12.07 2.26
N MET A 104 4.55 10.92 2.52
CA MET A 104 5.34 10.17 1.54
C MET A 104 4.58 9.01 0.87
N ALA A 105 3.27 8.93 1.10
CA ALA A 105 2.35 7.96 0.51
C ALA A 105 2.69 6.47 0.73
N GLY A 106 3.33 6.12 1.85
CA GLY A 106 3.70 4.73 2.17
C GLY A 106 2.54 3.77 2.47
N GLY A 107 1.28 4.21 2.45
CA GLY A 107 0.13 3.30 2.45
C GLY A 107 -0.46 3.05 1.05
N SER A 108 -0.08 3.88 0.07
CA SER A 108 -0.48 3.74 -1.34
C SER A 108 0.59 3.07 -2.19
N ALA A 109 1.85 3.15 -1.73
CA ALA A 109 2.95 2.30 -2.16
C ALA A 109 2.61 0.84 -1.84
#